data_AF-A0A7G2CM44-F1
#
_entry.id   AF-A0A7G2CM44-F1
#
_cell.length_a   1.000
_cell.length_b   1.000
_cell.length_c   1.000
_cell.angle_alpha   90.00
_cell.angle_beta   90.00
_cell.angle_gamma   90.00
#
_symmetry.space_group_name_H-M   'P 1'
#
loop_
_entity.id
_entity.type
_entity.pdbx_description
1 polymer ?
#
loop_
_entity_poly.entity_id
_entity_poly.type
_entity_poly.pdbx_seq_one_letter_code
_entity_poly.pdbx_strand_id
1 'polypeptide(L)'
;MLRLSRVCPMRMPKSRRPRERPWEVFNTRDYGFNEGSQNYYMWVTVTAAFLSLLGVEVYQLAQRVLARGDTCPACDAARAHYRARVEAREVELKEIDRREKMNG
;
A
#
# COMPACT_ATOMS: atom_id res chain seq x y z
N MET A 1 64.21 27.32 61.07
CA MET A 1 63.81 25.90 60.90
C MET A 1 62.56 25.87 60.05
N LEU A 2 62.68 25.54 58.77
CA LEU A 2 61.58 25.61 57.80
C LEU A 2 60.64 24.40 57.99
N ARG A 3 59.36 24.70 58.22
CA ARG A 3 58.25 23.74 58.34
C ARG A 3 58.15 22.91 57.05
N LEU A 4 58.42 21.62 57.15
CA LEU A 4 58.11 20.65 56.10
C LEU A 4 56.60 20.38 56.10
N SER A 5 55.89 20.94 55.12
CA SER A 5 54.52 20.56 54.78
C SER A 5 54.50 19.07 54.40
N ARG A 6 53.69 18.28 55.10
CA ARG A 6 53.45 16.86 54.81
C ARG A 6 52.88 16.75 53.40
N VAL A 7 53.69 16.27 52.46
CA VAL A 7 53.23 15.86 51.13
C VAL A 7 52.42 14.58 51.31
N CYS A 8 51.09 14.71 51.33
CA CYS A 8 50.20 13.57 51.31
C CYS A 8 50.20 13.00 49.88
N PRO A 9 50.63 11.75 49.64
CA PRO A 9 50.60 11.19 48.30
C PRO A 9 49.14 10.99 47.89
N MET A 10 48.60 11.92 47.11
CA MET A 10 47.32 11.71 46.43
C MET A 10 47.51 10.57 45.42
N ARG A 11 46.84 9.46 45.68
CA ARG A 11 46.75 8.34 44.75
C ARG A 11 45.94 8.81 43.55
N MET A 12 46.61 9.12 42.45
CA MET A 12 45.94 9.37 41.17
C MET A 12 45.01 8.17 40.87
N PRO A 13 43.73 8.40 40.51
CA PRO A 13 42.87 7.32 40.04
C PRO A 13 43.59 6.65 38.87
N LYS A 14 43.62 5.31 38.86
CA LYS A 14 44.27 4.56 37.78
C LYS A 14 43.72 5.09 36.45
N SER A 15 44.55 5.73 35.65
CA SER A 15 44.19 6.03 34.26
C SER A 15 43.83 4.70 33.59
N ARG A 16 42.66 4.66 32.92
CA ARG A 16 42.21 3.47 32.18
C ARG A 16 43.36 2.99 31.29
N ARG A 17 43.65 1.69 31.33
CA ARG A 17 44.75 1.12 30.54
C ARG A 17 44.47 1.38 29.06
N PRO A 18 45.46 1.76 28.23
CA PRO A 18 45.26 2.05 26.80
C PRO A 18 44.72 0.88 25.95
N ARG A 19 44.59 -0.33 26.54
CA ARG A 19 44.09 -1.54 25.89
C ARG A 19 42.68 -1.95 26.33
N GLU A 20 42.06 -1.26 27.28
CA GLU A 20 40.65 -1.43 27.57
C GLU A 20 39.88 -0.58 26.56
N ARG A 21 39.49 -1.20 25.44
CA ARG A 21 38.61 -0.55 24.46
C ARG A 21 37.39 0.01 25.21
N PRO A 22 36.94 1.24 24.91
CA PRO A 22 35.84 1.84 25.66
C PRO A 22 34.59 0.96 25.52
N TRP A 23 34.17 0.36 26.63
CA TRP A 23 32.94 -0.44 26.72
C TRP A 23 31.71 0.35 26.23
N GLU A 24 31.76 1.68 26.39
CA GLU A 24 30.73 2.64 25.97
C GLU A 24 30.65 2.81 24.44
N VAL A 25 31.75 2.63 23.71
CA VAL A 25 31.75 2.71 22.23
C VAL A 25 31.19 1.43 21.60
N PHE A 26 31.27 0.29 22.31
CA PHE A 26 30.64 -0.95 21.87
C PHE A 26 29.16 -1.02 22.25
N ASN A 27 28.77 -0.55 23.44
CA ASN A 27 27.35 -0.49 23.83
C ASN A 27 26.53 0.52 23.01
N THR A 28 27.16 1.47 22.34
CA THR A 28 26.48 2.39 21.40
C THR A 28 26.60 1.94 19.93
N ARG A 29 27.60 1.12 19.57
CA ARG A 29 27.73 0.56 18.21
C ARG A 29 26.96 -0.74 17.96
N ASP A 30 26.56 -1.47 18.99
CA ASP A 30 25.80 -2.72 18.81
C ASP A 30 24.27 -2.56 18.94
N TYR A 31 23.77 -1.36 19.21
CA TYR A 31 22.33 -1.05 19.14
C TYR A 31 21.94 0.01 18.09
N GLY A 32 22.89 0.71 17.47
CA GLY A 32 22.56 1.90 16.64
C GLY A 32 22.55 1.73 15.11
N PHE A 33 23.06 0.63 14.55
CA PHE A 33 23.16 0.49 13.07
C PHE A 33 22.18 -0.55 12.47
N ASN A 34 21.49 -1.33 13.31
CA ASN A 34 20.44 -2.26 12.87
C ASN A 34 19.00 -1.74 13.09
N GLU A 35 18.81 -0.59 13.73
CA GLU A 35 17.47 0.01 13.87
C GLU A 35 16.88 0.47 12.51
N GLY A 36 17.73 0.76 11.53
CA GLY A 36 17.30 1.04 10.15
C GLY A 36 17.12 -0.22 9.28
N SER A 37 17.87 -1.29 9.54
CA SER A 37 17.93 -2.49 8.68
C SER A 37 16.84 -3.52 8.99
N GLN A 38 16.33 -3.56 10.22
CA GLN A 38 15.20 -4.42 10.59
C GLN A 38 13.85 -3.90 10.05
N ASN A 39 13.78 -2.64 9.62
CA ASN A 39 12.53 -2.05 9.14
C ASN A 39 12.13 -2.50 7.72
N TYR A 40 13.09 -2.85 6.85
CA TYR A 40 12.75 -3.17 5.45
C TYR A 40 11.86 -4.41 5.32
N TYR A 41 12.12 -5.46 6.10
CA TYR A 41 11.27 -6.64 6.11
C TYR A 41 9.89 -6.37 6.71
N MET A 42 9.82 -5.49 7.73
CA MET A 42 8.54 -5.04 8.27
C MET A 42 7.72 -4.32 7.19
N TRP A 43 8.32 -3.37 6.45
CA TRP A 43 7.63 -2.68 5.36
C TRP A 43 7.16 -3.64 4.27
N VAL A 44 8.01 -4.58 3.84
CA VAL A 44 7.65 -5.58 2.82
C VAL A 44 6.51 -6.48 3.30
N THR A 45 6.56 -6.98 4.53
CA THR A 45 5.53 -7.86 5.08
C THR A 45 4.21 -7.14 5.30
N VAL A 46 4.25 -5.88 5.76
CA VAL A 46 3.06 -5.03 5.89
C VAL A 46 2.46 -4.75 4.52
N THR A 47 3.26 -4.32 3.53
CA THR A 47 2.77 -4.09 2.16
C THR A 47 2.18 -5.35 1.56
N ALA A 48 2.82 -6.51 1.75
CA ALA A 48 2.30 -7.79 1.28
C ALA A 48 0.96 -8.16 1.94
N ALA A 49 0.84 -7.96 3.26
CA ALA A 49 -0.41 -8.18 3.98
C ALA A 49 -1.53 -7.28 3.46
N PHE A 50 -1.27 -5.97 3.31
CA PHE A 50 -2.25 -5.04 2.76
C PHE A 50 -2.68 -5.38 1.33
N LEU A 51 -1.73 -5.71 0.45
CA LEU A 51 -2.04 -6.13 -0.93
C LEU A 51 -2.85 -7.43 -0.95
N SER A 52 -2.55 -8.38 -0.08
CA SER A 52 -3.31 -9.63 0.00
C SER A 52 -4.76 -9.39 0.42
N LEU A 53 -4.99 -8.53 1.41
CA LEU A 53 -6.33 -8.15 1.87
C LEU A 53 -7.10 -7.41 0.77
N LEU A 54 -6.45 -6.45 0.10
CA LEU A 54 -7.03 -5.75 -1.05
C LEU A 54 -7.39 -6.72 -2.18
N GLY A 55 -6.51 -7.69 -2.48
CA GLY A 55 -6.75 -8.72 -3.47
C GLY A 55 -7.96 -9.59 -3.15
N VAL A 56 -8.18 -9.92 -1.88
CA VAL A 56 -9.36 -10.66 -1.42
C VAL A 56 -10.64 -9.85 -1.64
N GLU A 57 -10.64 -8.55 -1.33
CA GLU A 57 -11.79 -7.69 -1.55
C GLU A 57 -12.13 -7.55 -3.04
N VAL A 58 -11.12 -7.34 -3.88
CA VAL A 58 -11.29 -7.30 -5.34
C VAL A 58 -11.84 -8.62 -5.86
N TYR A 59 -11.32 -9.75 -5.37
CA TYR A 59 -11.81 -11.07 -5.74
C TYR A 59 -13.28 -11.27 -5.35
N GLN A 60 -13.65 -10.94 -4.10
CA GLN A 60 -15.04 -11.04 -3.65
C GLN A 60 -15.97 -10.12 -4.45
N LEU A 61 -15.53 -8.89 -4.75
CA LEU A 61 -16.28 -7.97 -5.57
C LEU A 61 -16.49 -8.53 -6.98
N ALA A 62 -15.44 -9.06 -7.60
CA ALA A 62 -15.51 -9.70 -8.91
C ALA A 62 -16.47 -10.90 -8.90
N GLN A 63 -16.41 -11.75 -7.89
CA GLN A 63 -17.34 -12.86 -7.72
C GLN A 63 -18.79 -12.37 -7.59
N ARG A 64 -19.06 -11.30 -6.83
CA ARG A 64 -20.41 -10.70 -6.74
C ARG A 64 -20.88 -10.12 -8.06
N VAL A 65 -19.99 -9.50 -8.84
CA VAL A 65 -20.33 -8.96 -10.17
C VAL A 65 -20.64 -10.11 -11.13
N LEU A 66 -19.79 -11.14 -11.19
CA LEU A 66 -20.00 -12.31 -12.04
C LEU A 66 -21.24 -13.11 -11.64
N ALA A 67 -21.51 -13.27 -10.34
CA ALA A 67 -22.69 -13.97 -9.83
C ALA A 67 -24.00 -13.21 -10.13
N ARG A 68 -23.97 -11.87 -10.15
CA ARG A 68 -25.10 -11.07 -10.64
C ARG A 68 -25.30 -11.22 -12.16
N GLY A 69 -24.23 -11.55 -12.89
CA GLY A 69 -24.28 -11.74 -14.33
C GLY A 69 -24.90 -10.55 -15.06
N ASP A 70 -25.78 -10.86 -16.00
CA ASP A 70 -26.47 -9.92 -16.88
C ASP A 70 -27.60 -9.10 -16.22
N THR A 71 -27.86 -9.29 -14.92
CA THR A 71 -28.90 -8.53 -14.19
C THR A 71 -28.33 -7.28 -13.52
N CYS A 72 -27.18 -6.80 -14.01
CA CYS A 72 -26.57 -5.60 -13.50
C CYS A 72 -27.35 -4.36 -14.01
N PRO A 73 -27.52 -3.29 -13.21
CA PRO A 73 -28.25 -2.10 -13.66
C PRO A 73 -27.69 -1.48 -14.95
N ALA A 74 -26.37 -1.57 -15.16
CA ALA A 74 -25.71 -1.12 -16.38
C ALA A 74 -26.06 -2.00 -17.60
N CYS A 75 -26.18 -3.31 -17.38
CA CYS A 75 -26.55 -4.32 -18.37
C CYS A 75 -28.01 -4.10 -18.80
N ASP A 76 -28.89 -3.83 -17.84
CA ASP A 76 -30.30 -3.49 -18.09
C ASP A 76 -30.45 -2.14 -18.79
N ALA A 77 -29.67 -1.13 -18.40
CA ALA A 77 -29.64 0.15 -19.09
C ALA A 77 -29.17 0.02 -20.55
N ALA A 78 -28.13 -0.80 -20.81
CA ALA A 78 -27.65 -1.08 -22.16
C ALA A 78 -28.71 -1.80 -23.00
N ARG A 79 -29.42 -2.78 -22.42
CA ARG A 79 -30.55 -3.46 -23.08
C ARG A 79 -31.69 -2.50 -23.39
N ALA A 80 -32.06 -1.64 -22.44
CA ALA A 80 -33.12 -0.66 -22.62
C ALA A 80 -32.77 0.33 -23.76
N HIS A 81 -31.53 0.81 -23.78
CA HIS A 81 -31.04 1.68 -24.86
C HIS A 81 -31.04 0.97 -26.22
N TYR A 82 -30.65 -0.31 -26.27
CA TYR A 82 -30.70 -1.09 -27.50
C TYR A 82 -32.13 -1.30 -28.00
N ARG A 83 -33.07 -1.64 -27.10
CA ARG A 83 -34.50 -1.78 -27.44
C ARG A 83 -35.08 -0.49 -28.02
N ALA A 84 -34.80 0.64 -27.39
CA ALA A 84 -35.25 1.95 -27.88
C ALA A 84 -34.71 2.27 -29.29
N ARG A 85 -33.46 1.90 -29.58
CA ARG A 85 -32.89 2.05 -30.94
C ARG A 85 -33.54 1.14 -31.97
N VAL A 86 -33.86 -0.09 -31.60
CA VAL A 86 -34.56 -1.03 -32.50
C VAL A 86 -35.95 -0.50 -32.81
N GLU A 87 -36.71 -0.08 -31.80
CA GLU A 87 -38.05 0.49 -31.97
C GLU A 87 -38.04 1.73 -32.86
N ALA A 88 -37.10 2.66 -32.65
CA ALA A 88 -36.95 3.83 -33.50
C ALA A 88 -36.67 3.45 -34.96
N ARG A 89 -35.81 2.47 -35.19
CA ARG A 89 -35.47 2.01 -36.54
C ARG A 89 -36.62 1.27 -37.22
N GLU A 90 -37.44 0.54 -36.47
CA GLU A 90 -38.66 -0.08 -37.01
C GLU A 90 -39.69 0.97 -37.45
N VAL A 91 -39.79 2.09 -36.73
CA VAL A 91 -40.67 3.21 -37.11
C VAL A 91 -40.16 3.85 -38.40
N GLU A 92 -38.86 4.15 -38.50
CA GLU A 92 -38.24 4.70 -39.71
C GLU A 92 -38.48 3.81 -40.93
N LEU A 93 -38.28 2.49 -40.79
CA LEU A 93 -38.52 1.54 -41.88
C LEU A 93 -39.98 1.49 -42.33
N LYS A 94 -40.93 1.56 -41.39
CA LYS A 94 -42.37 1.63 -41.71
C LYS A 94 -42.74 2.92 -42.44
N GLU A 95 -42.10 4.04 -42.10
CA GLU A 95 -42.30 5.31 -42.80
C GLU A 95 -41.72 5.28 -44.22
N ILE A 96 -40.55 4.67 -44.42
CA ILE A 96 -39.94 4.48 -45.74
C ILE A 96 -40.86 3.63 -46.63
N ASP A 97 -41.30 2.46 -46.15
CA ASP A 97 -42.21 1.58 -46.90
C ASP A 97 -43.54 2.27 -47.25
N ARG A 98 -44.09 3.08 -46.33
CA ARG A 98 -45.31 3.86 -46.60
C ARG A 98 -45.09 4.93 -47.67
N ARG A 99 -43.93 5.60 -47.68
CA ARG A 99 -43.57 6.60 -48.69
C ARG A 99 -43.34 5.96 -50.06
N GLU A 100 -42.69 4.81 -50.10
CA GLU A 100 -42.49 4.05 -51.35
C GLU A 100 -43.82 3.61 -51.96
N LYS A 101 -44.77 3.15 -51.15
CA LYS A 101 -46.13 2.79 -51.60
C LYS A 101 -46.99 3.98 -52.06
N MET A 102 -46.68 5.20 -51.63
CA MET A 102 -47.38 6.40 -52.08
C MET A 102 -46.82 6.99 -53.38
N ASN A 103 -45.55 6.70 -53.68
CA ASN A 103 -44.82 7.28 -54.81
C ASN A 103 -44.68 6.32 -56.02
N GLY A 104 -45.07 5.05 -55.86
CA GLY A 104 -45.19 4.06 -56.95
C GLY A 104 -46.63 3.89 -57.40
#